data_AF-A0A6B0ZFY3-F1
#
_entry.id   AF-A0A6B0ZFY3-F1
#
_cell.length_a   1.000
_cell.length_b   1.000
_cell.length_c   1.000
_cell.angle_alpha   90.00
_cell.angle_beta   90.00
_cell.angle_gamma   90.00
#
_symmetry.space_group_name_H-M   'P 1'
#
loop_
_entity.id
_entity.type
_entity.pdbx_description
1 polymer ?
#
loop_
_entity_poly.entity_id
_entity_poly.type
_entity_poly.pdbx_seq_one_letter_code
_entity_poly.pdbx_strand_id
1 'polypeptide(L)'
;MIVAVTARAADLERLCTRLGVRRLALFESAAAAIDDAVCGDLDFVVEFQPAALDNYANAYFGLLEALEKTFEMPVDLVVRSAIQNPYFLESVGQTRAVLYEA
;
A
#
# COMPACT_ATOMS: atom_id res chain seq x y z
N MET A 1 7.20 11.31 7.22
CA MET A 1 6.73 9.98 6.80
C MET A 1 6.45 9.87 5.30
N ILE A 2 5.53 10.68 4.72
CA ILE A 2 5.26 10.68 3.26
C ILE A 2 6.53 10.94 2.41
N VAL A 3 7.46 11.77 2.91
CA VAL A 3 8.76 12.01 2.27
C VAL A 3 9.64 10.75 2.17
N ALA A 4 9.59 9.86 3.18
CA ALA A 4 10.36 8.61 3.16
C ALA A 4 9.75 7.56 2.21
N VAL A 5 8.42 7.60 2.04
CA VAL A 5 7.69 6.75 1.11
C VAL A 5 7.93 7.17 -0.34
N THR A 6 7.86 8.47 -0.62
CA THR A 6 8.11 9.02 -1.96
C THR A 6 9.57 8.86 -2.41
N ALA A 7 10.54 8.86 -1.49
CA ALA A 7 11.95 8.56 -1.81
C ALA A 7 12.19 7.15 -2.37
N ARG A 8 11.26 6.21 -2.13
CA ARG A 8 11.32 4.81 -2.59
C ARG A 8 10.40 4.52 -3.77
N ALA A 9 9.84 5.56 -4.40
CA ALA A 9 8.87 5.42 -5.49
C ALA A 9 9.39 4.57 -6.67
N ALA A 10 10.68 4.69 -7.03
CA ALA A 10 11.27 3.92 -8.12
C ALA A 10 11.35 2.41 -7.83
N ASP A 11 11.63 2.02 -6.57
CA ASP A 11 11.63 0.62 -6.16
C ASP A 11 10.21 0.06 -6.09
N LEU A 12 9.26 0.88 -5.60
CA LEU A 12 7.84 0.54 -5.60
C LEU A 12 7.29 0.36 -7.02
N GLU A 13 7.68 1.20 -7.97
CA GLU A 13 7.24 1.11 -9.36
C GLU A 13 7.60 -0.25 -9.98
N ARG A 14 8.86 -0.68 -9.80
CA ARG A 14 9.33 -1.99 -10.29
C ARG A 14 8.60 -3.15 -9.63
N LEU A 15 8.39 -3.06 -8.32
CA LEU A 15 7.68 -4.06 -7.54
C LEU A 15 6.22 -4.18 -7.99
N CYS A 16 5.52 -3.05 -8.08
CA CYS A 16 4.13 -2.95 -8.51
C CYS A 16 3.95 -3.48 -9.93
N THR A 17 4.83 -3.11 -10.85
CA THR A 17 4.82 -3.61 -12.24
C THR A 17 4.95 -5.14 -12.27
N ARG A 18 5.91 -5.71 -11.52
CA ARG A 18 6.17 -7.15 -11.51
C ARG A 18 5.02 -7.95 -10.89
N LEU A 19 4.33 -7.40 -9.90
CA LEU A 19 3.25 -8.07 -9.19
C LEU A 19 1.87 -7.80 -9.82
N GLY A 20 1.83 -7.09 -10.96
CA GLY A 20 0.57 -6.77 -11.64
C GLY A 20 -0.34 -5.85 -10.82
N VAL A 21 0.25 -4.93 -10.05
CA VAL A 21 -0.49 -3.87 -9.37
C VAL A 21 -0.94 -2.87 -10.43
N ARG A 22 -2.20 -2.43 -10.35
CA ARG A 22 -2.80 -1.34 -11.13
C ARG A 22 -2.65 0.00 -10.43
N ARG A 23 -2.85 0.01 -9.11
CA ARG A 23 -2.72 1.21 -8.28
C ARG A 23 -2.25 0.86 -6.87
N LEU A 24 -1.32 1.65 -6.33
CA LEU A 24 -0.88 1.59 -4.94
C LEU A 24 -0.93 2.98 -4.33
N ALA A 25 -1.54 3.10 -3.17
CA ALA A 25 -1.83 4.39 -2.55
C ALA A 25 -1.76 4.29 -1.02
N LEU A 26 -1.21 5.32 -0.37
CA LEU A 26 -1.21 5.48 1.09
C LEU A 26 -2.43 6.30 1.50
N PHE A 27 -3.30 5.77 2.36
CA PHE A 27 -4.58 6.42 2.69
C PHE A 27 -4.68 6.85 4.16
N GLU A 28 -4.17 6.05 5.09
CA GLU A 28 -4.04 6.44 6.49
C GLU A 28 -2.62 6.10 6.95
N SER A 29 -2.17 6.77 8.00
CA SER A 29 -0.88 6.45 8.57
C SER A 29 -1.00 6.73 10.05
N ALA A 30 -1.20 5.65 10.80
CA ALA A 30 -1.40 5.66 12.23
C ALA A 30 -0.11 5.89 13.04
N ALA A 31 1.04 6.06 12.37
CA ALA A 31 2.31 6.32 13.05
C ALA A 31 2.33 7.74 13.65
N ALA A 32 1.66 7.88 14.80
CA ALA A 32 1.83 8.96 15.73
C ALA A 32 3.14 8.70 16.50
N ALA A 33 4.08 9.64 16.40
CA ALA A 33 5.27 9.59 17.25
C ALA A 33 4.83 9.87 18.69
N ILE A 34 4.76 8.82 19.50
CA ILE A 34 4.61 8.94 20.95
C ILE A 34 5.98 8.58 21.52
N ASP A 35 6.70 9.60 22.01
CA ASP A 35 7.98 9.46 22.71
C ASP A 35 9.11 8.73 21.93
N ASP A 36 9.47 9.22 20.74
CA ASP A 36 10.56 8.70 19.87
C ASP A 36 10.38 7.24 19.38
N ALA A 37 9.32 6.55 19.77
CA ALA A 37 8.89 5.29 19.18
C ALA A 37 7.92 5.58 18.03
N VAL A 38 8.29 5.16 16.81
CA VAL A 38 7.32 5.06 15.71
C VAL A 38 6.44 3.85 16.02
N CYS A 39 5.32 4.11 16.70
CA CYS A 39 4.32 3.11 17.00
C CYS A 39 3.18 3.27 16.00
N GLY A 40 3.09 2.38 15.03
CA GLY A 40 1.99 2.37 14.07
C GLY A 40 2.32 1.65 12.78
N ASP A 41 1.26 1.18 12.14
CA ASP A 41 1.31 0.49 10.86
C ASP A 41 1.18 1.52 9.72
N LEU A 42 1.65 1.15 8.52
CA LEU A 42 1.40 1.93 7.31
C LEU A 42 0.22 1.34 6.53
N ASP A 43 -0.82 2.15 6.31
CA ASP A 43 -2.04 1.69 5.63
C ASP A 43 -2.00 1.98 4.13
N PHE A 44 -1.91 0.92 3.33
CA PHE A 44 -1.90 0.98 1.88
C PHE A 44 -3.15 0.38 1.29
N VAL A 45 -3.71 1.06 0.28
CA VAL A 45 -4.70 0.47 -0.60
C VAL A 45 -4.02 0.01 -1.88
N VAL A 46 -4.28 -1.23 -2.26
CA VAL A 46 -3.84 -1.81 -3.52
C VAL A 46 -5.02 -2.14 -4.40
N GLU A 47 -4.83 -1.92 -5.70
CA GLU A 47 -5.66 -2.52 -6.72
C GLU A 47 -4.80 -3.30 -7.69
N PHE A 48 -5.14 -4.56 -7.95
CA PHE A 48 -4.44 -5.42 -8.88
C PHE A 48 -5.09 -5.41 -10.26
N GLN A 49 -4.29 -5.66 -11.30
CA GLN A 49 -4.79 -5.90 -12.64
C GLN A 49 -5.57 -7.23 -12.69
N PRO A 50 -6.58 -7.36 -13.58
CA PRO A 50 -7.34 -8.60 -13.73
C PRO A 50 -6.44 -9.82 -14.03
N ALA A 51 -5.35 -9.63 -14.79
CA ALA A 51 -4.39 -10.68 -15.12
C ALA A 51 -3.58 -11.20 -13.91
N ALA A 52 -3.51 -10.43 -12.82
CA ALA A 52 -2.83 -10.86 -11.59
C ALA A 52 -3.73 -11.72 -10.69
N LEU A 53 -5.04 -11.81 -10.98
CA LEU A 53 -5.98 -12.57 -10.16
C LEU A 53 -5.69 -14.08 -10.18
N ASP A 54 -5.14 -14.60 -11.27
CA ASP A 54 -4.72 -16.02 -11.40
C ASP A 54 -3.60 -16.39 -10.40
N ASN A 55 -2.85 -15.39 -9.92
CA ASN A 55 -1.77 -15.55 -8.95
C ASN A 55 -1.94 -14.62 -7.74
N TYR A 56 -3.19 -14.32 -7.39
CA TYR A 56 -3.55 -13.27 -6.43
C TYR A 56 -2.85 -13.42 -5.08
N ALA A 57 -2.80 -14.64 -4.52
CA ALA A 57 -2.17 -14.87 -3.22
C ALA A 57 -0.68 -14.51 -3.23
N ASN A 58 0.05 -14.94 -4.25
CA ASN A 58 1.47 -14.61 -4.39
C ASN A 58 1.70 -13.13 -4.68
N ALA A 59 0.82 -12.49 -5.47
CA ALA A 59 0.89 -11.05 -5.72
C ALA A 59 0.64 -10.24 -4.43
N TYR A 60 -0.34 -10.64 -3.64
CA TYR A 60 -0.70 -10.00 -2.37
C TYR A 60 0.41 -10.15 -1.32
N PHE A 61 0.80 -11.40 -0.98
CA PHE A 61 1.82 -11.62 0.05
C PHE A 61 3.19 -11.10 -0.39
N GLY A 62 3.54 -11.26 -1.67
CA GLY A 62 4.78 -10.72 -2.21
C GLY A 62 4.85 -9.19 -2.19
N LEU A 63 3.70 -8.49 -2.31
CA LEU A 63 3.65 -7.05 -2.14
C LEU A 63 3.75 -6.65 -0.67
N LEU A 64 2.99 -7.31 0.20
CA LEU A 64 2.99 -7.06 1.65
C LEU A 64 4.40 -7.19 2.23
N GLU A 65 5.04 -8.35 2.05
CA GLU A 65 6.38 -8.63 2.58
C GLU A 65 7.42 -7.63 2.04
N ALA A 66 7.29 -7.25 0.77
CA ALA A 66 8.20 -6.29 0.15
C ALA A 66 8.00 -4.87 0.69
N LEU A 67 6.77 -4.45 0.97
CA LEU A 67 6.49 -3.16 1.61
C LEU A 67 7.02 -3.13 3.04
N GLU A 68 6.74 -4.16 3.85
CA GLU A 68 7.26 -4.26 5.22
C GLU A 68 8.79 -4.21 5.26
N LYS A 69 9.44 -4.96 4.37
CA LYS A 69 10.91 -4.94 4.25
C LYS A 69 11.45 -3.59 3.78
N THR A 70 10.71 -2.89 2.92
CA THR A 70 11.12 -1.59 2.37
C THR A 70 11.04 -0.49 3.43
N PHE A 71 10.04 -0.55 4.29
CA PHE A 71 9.76 0.46 5.32
C PHE A 71 10.26 0.10 6.71
N GLU A 72 10.68 -1.15 6.92
CA GLU A 72 11.12 -1.68 8.22
C GLU A 72 10.05 -1.48 9.32
N MET A 73 8.79 -1.49 8.91
CA MET A 73 7.61 -1.26 9.74
C MET A 73 6.48 -2.19 9.28
N PRO A 74 5.54 -2.54 10.16
CA PRO A 74 4.38 -3.31 9.77
C PRO A 74 3.51 -2.52 8.77
N VAL A 75 2.86 -3.26 7.87
CA VAL A 75 2.06 -2.70 6.79
C VAL A 75 0.67 -3.33 6.80
N ASP A 76 -0.37 -2.51 6.80
CA ASP A 76 -1.72 -2.96 6.50
C ASP A 76 -1.99 -2.76 5.00
N LEU A 77 -2.29 -3.86 4.30
CA LEU A 77 -2.51 -3.86 2.86
C LEU A 77 -3.97 -4.19 2.55
N VAL A 78 -4.76 -3.18 2.22
CA VAL A 78 -6.16 -3.32 1.89
C VAL A 78 -6.34 -3.45 0.38
N VAL A 79 -7.04 -4.49 -0.06
CA VAL A 79 -7.42 -4.62 -1.48
C VAL A 79 -8.69 -3.82 -1.75
N ARG A 80 -8.61 -2.87 -2.67
CA ARG A 80 -9.73 -1.95 -2.98
C ARG A 80 -11.04 -2.68 -3.29
N SER A 81 -10.98 -3.79 -4.03
CA SER A 81 -12.16 -4.59 -4.40
C SER A 81 -12.80 -5.33 -3.23
N ALA A 82 -12.07 -5.52 -2.12
CA ALA A 82 -12.59 -6.15 -0.91
C ALA A 82 -13.32 -5.16 0.02
N ILE A 83 -13.24 -3.85 -0.26
CA ILE A 83 -13.91 -2.82 0.53
C ILE A 83 -15.41 -2.83 0.19
N GLN A 84 -16.22 -3.31 1.13
CA GLN A 84 -17.67 -3.33 1.01
C GLN A 84 -18.34 -2.08 1.60
N ASN A 85 -17.68 -1.41 2.55
CA ASN A 85 -18.22 -0.21 3.19
C ASN A 85 -17.97 1.02 2.30
N PRO A 86 -19.03 1.68 1.77
CA PRO A 86 -18.88 2.82 0.87
C PRO A 86 -18.23 4.04 1.55
N TYR A 87 -18.42 4.22 2.87
CA TYR A 87 -17.77 5.31 3.62
C TYR A 87 -16.26 5.09 3.73
N PHE A 88 -15.84 3.83 3.92
CA PHE A 88 -14.41 3.49 3.92
C PHE A 88 -13.81 3.63 2.53
N LEU A 89 -14.55 3.24 1.48
CA LEU A 89 -14.11 3.45 0.10
C LEU A 89 -13.93 4.94 -0.24
N GLU A 90 -14.81 5.80 0.27
CA GLU A 90 -14.70 7.26 0.10
C GLU A 90 -13.49 7.81 0.85
N SER A 91 -13.25 7.38 2.10
CA SER A 91 -12.06 7.74 2.89
C SER A 91 -10.77 7.31 2.20
N VAL A 92 -10.73 6.08 1.67
CA VAL A 92 -9.61 5.58 0.87
C VAL A 92 -9.44 6.38 -0.43
N GLY A 93 -10.55 6.82 -1.03
CA GLY A 93 -10.58 7.74 -2.17
C GLY A 93 -9.99 9.12 -1.86
N GLN A 94 -10.08 9.57 -0.60
CA GLN A 94 -9.34 10.74 -0.06
C GLN A 94 -7.86 10.40 0.24
N THR A 95 -7.27 9.59 -0.63
CA THR A 95 -5.90 9.09 -0.55
C THR A 95 -4.92 10.22 -0.22
N ARG A 96 -4.01 10.01 0.74
CA ARG A 96 -2.98 11.00 1.10
C ARG A 96 -1.85 11.09 0.07
N ALA A 97 -1.48 9.97 -0.55
CA ALA A 97 -0.51 9.94 -1.63
C ALA A 97 -0.70 8.72 -2.55
N VAL A 98 -0.78 8.94 -3.87
CA VAL A 98 -0.65 7.87 -4.86
C VAL A 98 0.84 7.60 -5.09
N LEU A 99 1.24 6.34 -4.94
CA LEU A 99 2.65 5.92 -5.05
C LEU A 99 2.93 5.23 -6.38
N TYR A 100 1.91 4.61 -6.96
CA TYR A 100 1.99 3.96 -8.26
C TYR A 100 0.61 3.92 -8.91
N GLU A 101 0.57 4.16 -10.22
CA GLU A 101 -0.62 4.02 -11.08
C GLU A 101 -0.15 3.67 -12.51
N ALA A 102 -0.79 2.69 -13.15
CA ALA A 102 -0.46 2.20 -14.49
C ALA A 102 -1.69 2.07 -15.40
#